data_AF-A0A239G9I8-F1
#
_entry.id   AF-A0A239G9I8-F1
#
_cell.length_a   1.000
_cell.length_b   1.000
_cell.length_c   1.000
_cell.angle_alpha   90.00
_cell.angle_beta   90.00
_cell.angle_gamma   90.00
#
_symmetry.space_group_name_H-M   'P 1'
#
loop_
_entity.id
_entity.type
_entity.pdbx_description
1 polymer ?
#
loop_
_entity_poly.entity_id
_entity_poly.type
_entity_poly.pdbx_seq_one_letter_code
_entity_poly.pdbx_strand_id
1 'polypeptide(L)'
;MFRIAMTLAAAALTLTPLCAAAWETPQRGSDLRTHLMDAMRPHAEWVLGAPVAFVVSDLRVDGNVAFASLHPVRPGGREITASEIPQRPGWDNPFDWDGVDIQTLYLRSGDTWVAVHHAMGATDVWWADPQFCPTWGAVIPEVC
;
A
#
# COMPACT_ATOMS: atom_id res chain seq x y z
N MET A 1 -58.06 -46.86 3.13
CA MET A 1 -57.72 -45.60 3.82
C MET A 1 -56.25 -45.33 3.58
N PHE A 2 -55.94 -44.50 2.58
CA PHE A 2 -54.58 -44.19 2.13
C PHE A 2 -54.02 -43.04 2.97
N ARG A 3 -52.84 -43.21 3.60
CA ARG A 3 -52.07 -42.11 4.19
C ARG A 3 -50.76 -41.98 3.42
N ILE A 4 -50.73 -41.04 2.48
CA ILE A 4 -49.52 -40.60 1.80
C ILE A 4 -48.86 -39.57 2.72
N ALA A 5 -47.76 -39.95 3.36
CA ALA A 5 -46.91 -39.03 4.11
C ALA A 5 -46.01 -38.31 3.11
N MET A 6 -46.33 -37.05 2.83
CA MET A 6 -45.57 -36.16 1.97
C MET A 6 -44.42 -35.56 2.79
N THR A 7 -43.23 -36.16 2.71
CA THR A 7 -41.99 -35.59 3.24
C THR A 7 -41.52 -34.45 2.32
N LEU A 8 -41.71 -33.20 2.76
CA LEU A 8 -41.05 -32.04 2.19
C LEU A 8 -39.54 -32.11 2.53
N ALA A 9 -38.71 -32.39 1.54
CA ALA A 9 -37.26 -32.15 1.63
C ALA A 9 -37.01 -30.67 1.34
N ALA A 10 -36.79 -29.87 2.38
CA ALA A 10 -36.36 -28.49 2.24
C ALA A 10 -34.87 -28.46 1.84
N ALA A 11 -34.59 -28.24 0.56
CA ALA A 11 -33.24 -27.98 0.07
C ALA A 11 -32.78 -26.60 0.57
N ALA A 12 -31.94 -26.58 1.60
CA ALA A 12 -31.29 -25.37 2.08
C ALA A 12 -30.22 -24.95 1.04
N LEU A 13 -30.57 -24.00 0.16
CA LEU A 13 -29.59 -23.27 -0.64
C LEU A 13 -28.72 -22.45 0.32
N THR A 14 -27.52 -22.95 0.63
CA THR A 14 -26.50 -22.16 1.31
C THR A 14 -25.97 -21.13 0.31
N LEU A 15 -26.43 -19.88 0.41
CA LEU A 15 -25.76 -18.74 -0.22
C LEU A 15 -24.38 -18.60 0.44
N THR A 16 -23.35 -19.19 -0.16
CA THR A 16 -21.97 -18.82 0.16
C THR A 16 -21.76 -17.41 -0.38
N PRO A 17 -21.44 -16.41 0.48
CA PRO A 17 -21.07 -15.09 -0.02
C PRO A 17 -19.83 -15.25 -0.89
N LEU A 18 -19.92 -14.84 -2.16
CA LEU A 18 -18.73 -14.51 -2.94
C LEU A 18 -18.10 -13.30 -2.24
N CYS A 19 -17.15 -13.54 -1.34
CA CYS A 19 -16.22 -12.50 -0.95
C CYS A 19 -15.41 -12.18 -2.20
N ALA A 20 -15.77 -11.09 -2.88
CA ALA A 20 -14.81 -10.35 -3.67
C ALA A 20 -13.65 -10.06 -2.71
N ALA A 21 -12.51 -10.71 -2.91
CA ALA A 21 -11.34 -10.52 -2.08
C ALA A 21 -10.85 -9.08 -2.33
N ALA A 22 -11.35 -8.17 -1.49
CA ALA A 22 -10.79 -6.83 -1.36
C ALA A 22 -9.52 -6.96 -0.51
N TRP A 23 -8.48 -6.24 -0.90
CA TRP A 23 -7.31 -6.04 -0.05
C TRP A 23 -7.72 -5.49 1.33
N GLU A 24 -6.91 -5.76 2.34
CA GLU A 24 -7.08 -5.13 3.64
C GLU A 24 -6.34 -3.79 3.71
N THR A 25 -6.86 -2.87 4.53
CA THR A 25 -6.13 -1.65 4.92
C THR A 25 -5.67 -1.80 6.37
N PRO A 26 -4.36 -2.01 6.62
CA PRO A 26 -3.82 -2.17 7.95
C PRO A 26 -4.15 -1.00 8.89
N GLN A 27 -4.67 -1.33 10.07
CA GLN A 27 -5.07 -0.35 11.08
C GLN A 27 -3.87 0.48 11.56
N ARG A 28 -4.14 1.73 11.96
CA ARG A 28 -3.14 2.59 12.61
C ARG A 28 -2.63 1.92 13.89
N GLY A 29 -1.31 1.90 14.06
CA GLY A 29 -0.64 1.27 15.21
C GLY A 29 -0.49 -0.26 15.12
N SER A 30 -0.96 -0.91 14.05
CA SER A 30 -0.69 -2.33 13.83
C SER A 30 0.78 -2.59 13.46
N ASP A 31 1.28 -3.77 13.81
CA ASP A 31 2.63 -4.22 13.44
C ASP A 31 2.80 -4.26 11.92
N LEU A 32 1.79 -4.75 11.20
CA LEU A 32 1.80 -4.80 9.74
C LEU A 32 1.99 -3.41 9.12
N ARG A 33 1.21 -2.40 9.58
CA ARG A 33 1.40 -1.02 9.12
C ARG A 33 2.79 -0.51 9.46
N THR A 34 3.29 -0.81 10.65
CA THR A 34 4.62 -0.39 11.10
C THR A 34 5.71 -0.96 10.19
N HIS A 35 5.66 -2.26 9.90
CA HIS A 35 6.63 -2.91 9.01
C HIS A 35 6.62 -2.34 7.58
N LEU A 36 5.45 -2.04 7.03
CA LEU A 36 5.34 -1.41 5.70
C LEU A 36 5.94 0.01 5.68
N MET A 37 5.69 0.79 6.74
CA MET A 37 6.26 2.14 6.86
C MET A 37 7.77 2.08 7.07
N ASP A 38 8.26 1.14 7.87
CA ASP A 38 9.68 0.94 8.11
C ASP A 38 10.42 0.45 6.87
N ALA A 39 9.77 -0.33 6.00
CA ALA A 39 10.34 -0.72 4.70
C ALA A 39 10.57 0.48 3.77
N MET A 40 9.69 1.48 3.80
CA MET A 40 9.80 2.69 2.96
C MET A 40 10.72 3.76 3.58
N ARG A 41 10.76 3.84 4.92
CA ARG A 41 11.48 4.86 5.69
C ARG A 41 12.93 5.09 5.24
N PRO A 42 13.80 4.07 5.08
CA PRO A 42 15.20 4.32 4.72
C PRO A 42 15.36 4.99 3.34
N HIS A 43 14.49 4.67 2.38
CA HIS A 43 14.49 5.31 1.07
C HIS A 43 14.05 6.77 1.18
N ALA A 44 13.00 7.06 1.95
CA ALA A 44 12.53 8.42 2.17
C ALA A 44 13.55 9.27 2.94
N GLU A 45 14.17 8.72 3.99
CA GLU A 45 15.14 9.43 4.83
C GLU A 45 16.46 9.70 4.09
N TRP A 46 16.85 8.82 3.17
CA TRP A 46 17.97 9.09 2.28
C TRP A 46 17.76 10.38 1.48
N VAL A 47 16.54 10.58 0.97
CA VAL A 47 16.20 11.72 0.12
C VAL A 47 15.88 12.97 0.95
N LEU A 48 15.00 12.84 1.95
CA LEU A 48 14.38 13.97 2.67
C LEU A 48 15.04 14.31 4.01
N GLY A 49 16.05 13.53 4.40
CA GLY A 49 16.71 13.62 5.69
C GLY A 49 15.86 12.99 6.82
N ALA A 50 16.54 12.28 7.71
CA ALA A 50 15.92 11.72 8.90
C ALA A 50 15.61 12.80 9.96
N PRO A 51 14.60 12.58 10.83
CA PRO A 51 13.61 11.49 10.78
C PRO A 51 12.44 11.81 9.84
N VAL A 52 11.86 10.76 9.23
CA VAL A 52 10.63 10.84 8.43
C VAL A 52 9.54 9.99 9.06
N ALA A 53 8.30 10.48 9.06
CA ALA A 53 7.07 9.76 9.31
C ALA A 53 6.14 9.91 8.09
N PHE A 54 5.04 9.16 8.03
CA PHE A 54 4.16 9.16 6.86
C PHE A 54 2.71 9.44 7.25
N VAL A 55 2.11 10.40 6.57
CA VAL A 55 0.66 10.47 6.42
C VAL A 55 0.30 9.51 5.29
N VAL A 56 -0.63 8.59 5.57
CA VAL A 56 -0.97 7.50 4.64
C VAL A 56 -2.28 7.84 3.96
N SER A 57 -2.23 8.07 2.65
CA SER A 57 -3.40 8.37 1.80
C SER A 57 -4.10 7.09 1.35
N ASP A 58 -3.31 6.08 0.94
CA ASP A 58 -3.80 4.76 0.58
C ASP A 58 -2.84 3.69 1.12
N LEU A 59 -3.40 2.58 1.59
CA LEU A 59 -2.64 1.43 2.06
C LEU A 59 -3.45 0.16 1.88
N ARG A 60 -2.91 -0.74 1.09
CA ARG A 60 -3.60 -1.94 0.63
C ARG A 60 -2.67 -3.12 0.77
N VAL A 61 -3.14 -4.20 1.38
CA VAL A 61 -2.35 -5.42 1.56
C VAL A 61 -3.19 -6.62 1.13
N ASP A 62 -2.60 -7.51 0.36
CA ASP A 62 -3.16 -8.82 0.05
C ASP A 62 -2.04 -9.87 0.10
N GLY A 63 -2.14 -10.80 1.04
CA GLY A 63 -1.14 -11.84 1.26
C GLY A 63 0.28 -11.28 1.44
N ASN A 64 1.10 -11.44 0.40
CA ASN A 64 2.52 -11.06 0.41
C ASN A 64 2.82 -9.78 -0.39
N VAL A 65 1.81 -9.07 -0.88
CA VAL A 65 2.00 -7.83 -1.63
C VAL A 65 1.24 -6.68 -0.99
N ALA A 66 1.74 -5.46 -1.18
CA ALA A 66 1.07 -4.26 -0.72
C ALA A 66 1.28 -3.09 -1.67
N PHE A 67 0.36 -2.13 -1.62
CA PHE A 67 0.48 -0.83 -2.26
C PHE A 67 0.33 0.25 -1.20
N ALA A 68 1.07 1.35 -1.34
CA ALA A 68 0.82 2.55 -0.55
C ALA A 68 1.00 3.84 -1.35
N SER A 69 0.22 4.84 -0.98
CA SER A 69 0.42 6.24 -1.33
C SER A 69 0.62 7.05 -0.05
N LEU A 70 1.75 7.74 0.04
CA LEU A 70 2.32 8.26 1.28
C LEU A 70 2.75 9.72 1.09
N HIS A 71 2.41 10.54 2.07
CA HIS A 71 2.93 11.89 2.20
C HIS A 71 3.95 11.94 3.35
N PRO A 72 5.23 12.20 3.09
CA PRO A 72 6.26 12.23 4.12
C PRO A 72 6.20 13.51 4.95
N VAL A 73 6.25 13.35 6.27
CA VAL A 73 6.23 14.43 7.27
C VAL A 73 7.32 14.20 8.31
N ARG A 74 7.60 15.18 9.15
CA ARG A 74 8.38 14.98 10.38
C ARG A 74 7.54 14.26 11.45
N PRO A 75 8.17 13.57 12.42
CA PRO A 75 7.46 13.06 13.59
C PRO A 75 6.59 14.15 14.24
N GLY A 76 5.35 13.81 14.59
CA GLY A 76 4.34 14.78 15.05
C GLY A 76 3.52 15.43 13.93
N GLY A 77 3.78 15.11 12.66
CA GLY A 77 2.96 15.54 11.52
C GLY A 77 3.31 16.91 10.96
N ARG A 78 4.47 17.47 11.29
CA ARG A 78 4.94 18.74 10.71
C ARG A 78 5.46 18.52 9.29
N GLU A 79 5.10 19.42 8.38
CA GLU A 79 5.64 19.45 7.02
C GLU A 79 7.17 19.50 6.99
N ILE A 80 7.74 18.79 6.02
CA ILE A 80 9.17 18.88 5.69
C ILE A 80 9.37 20.13 4.84
N THR A 81 10.44 20.88 5.11
CA THR A 81 10.78 22.08 4.33
C THR A 81 12.06 21.87 3.53
N ALA A 82 12.21 22.61 2.42
CA ALA A 82 13.36 22.49 1.51
C ALA A 82 14.71 22.73 2.21
N SER A 83 14.75 23.55 3.26
CA SER A 83 15.96 23.84 4.03
C SER A 83 16.39 22.69 4.95
N GLU A 84 15.51 21.73 5.23
CA GLU A 84 15.80 20.56 6.06
C GLU A 84 16.32 19.37 5.24
N ILE A 85 16.24 19.46 3.91
CA ILE A 85 16.68 18.39 3.03
C ILE A 85 18.21 18.39 2.94
N PRO A 86 18.88 17.23 3.07
CA PRO A 86 20.32 17.13 2.90
C PRO A 86 20.78 17.60 1.52
N GLN A 87 21.62 18.64 1.47
CA GLN A 87 22.23 19.06 0.21
C GLN A 87 23.32 18.08 -0.21
N ARG A 88 23.28 17.68 -1.48
CA ARG A 88 24.22 16.74 -2.08
C ARG A 88 24.72 17.35 -3.39
N PRO A 89 26.05 17.42 -3.62
CA PRO A 89 26.58 17.94 -4.87
C PRO A 89 26.02 17.17 -6.08
N GLY A 90 25.45 17.90 -7.04
CA GLY A 90 24.88 17.31 -8.25
C GLY A 90 23.48 16.70 -8.10
N TRP A 91 22.77 17.01 -7.01
CA TRP A 91 21.37 16.62 -6.79
C TRP A 91 20.50 17.86 -6.62
N ASP A 92 19.39 17.87 -7.35
CA ASP A 92 18.35 18.89 -7.20
C ASP A 92 17.57 18.68 -5.89
N ASN A 93 16.83 19.72 -5.46
CA ASN A 93 15.99 19.59 -4.30
C ASN A 93 14.79 18.67 -4.66
N PRO A 94 14.41 17.69 -3.82
CA PRO A 94 13.22 16.86 -4.06
C PRO A 94 11.92 17.65 -4.24
N PHE A 95 11.81 18.86 -3.72
CA PHE A 95 10.67 19.73 -4.00
C PHE A 95 10.61 20.21 -5.46
N ASP A 96 11.70 20.13 -6.21
CA ASP A 96 11.75 20.43 -7.64
C ASP A 96 11.30 19.21 -8.50
N TRP A 97 10.97 18.07 -7.89
CA TRP A 97 10.52 16.84 -8.56
C TRP A 97 8.99 16.70 -8.58
N ASP A 98 8.26 17.81 -8.74
CA ASP A 98 6.79 17.84 -8.69
C ASP A 98 6.18 17.41 -7.34
N GLY A 99 6.99 17.38 -6.27
CA GLY A 99 6.57 17.14 -4.90
C GLY A 99 7.30 15.99 -4.23
N VAL A 100 6.93 15.70 -2.98
CA VAL A 100 7.60 14.68 -2.15
C VAL A 100 6.70 13.49 -1.84
N ASP A 101 5.48 13.44 -2.38
CA ASP A 101 4.59 12.30 -2.24
C ASP A 101 5.22 11.05 -2.85
N ILE A 102 5.01 9.91 -2.19
CA ILE A 102 5.62 8.64 -2.55
C ILE A 102 4.50 7.63 -2.84
N GLN A 103 4.57 6.93 -3.97
CA GLN A 103 3.84 5.68 -4.14
C GLN A 103 4.80 4.50 -4.15
N THR A 104 4.34 3.34 -3.71
CA THR A 104 5.19 2.16 -3.59
C THR A 104 4.42 0.86 -3.71
N LEU A 105 5.07 -0.12 -4.35
CA LEU A 105 4.67 -1.51 -4.42
C LEU A 105 5.62 -2.35 -3.57
N TYR A 106 5.07 -3.04 -2.58
CA TYR A 106 5.82 -3.86 -1.64
C TYR A 106 5.70 -5.35 -1.96
N LEU A 107 6.72 -6.09 -1.57
CA LEU A 107 6.71 -7.54 -1.52
C LEU A 107 7.21 -8.01 -0.15
N ARG A 108 6.53 -8.99 0.42
CA ARG A 108 6.97 -9.68 1.63
C ARG A 108 8.01 -10.73 1.27
N SER A 109 9.17 -10.65 1.92
CA SER A 109 10.26 -11.62 1.84
C SER A 109 10.54 -12.20 3.23
N GLY A 110 10.06 -13.43 3.47
CA GLY A 110 10.04 -14.01 4.82
C GLY A 110 9.20 -13.18 5.78
N ASP A 111 9.82 -12.71 6.87
CA ASP A 111 9.16 -11.86 7.87
C ASP A 111 9.37 -10.36 7.66
N THR A 112 9.97 -9.97 6.52
CA THR A 112 10.28 -8.57 6.22
C THR A 112 9.50 -8.09 5.01
N TRP A 113 9.05 -6.83 5.04
CA TRP A 113 8.49 -6.14 3.89
C TRP A 113 9.57 -5.33 3.19
N VAL A 114 9.53 -5.32 1.85
CA VAL A 114 10.48 -4.60 1.00
C VAL A 114 9.71 -3.67 0.07
N ALA A 115 10.12 -2.40 -0.01
CA ALA A 115 9.60 -1.42 -0.98
C ALA A 115 10.26 -1.63 -2.35
N VAL A 116 9.81 -2.66 -3.08
CA VAL A 116 10.44 -3.14 -4.33
C VAL A 116 10.43 -2.06 -5.42
N HIS A 117 9.27 -1.44 -5.63
CA HIS A 117 9.15 -0.29 -6.51
C HIS A 117 8.64 0.89 -5.71
N HIS A 118 9.22 2.05 -5.93
CA HIS A 118 8.78 3.29 -5.34
C HIS A 118 9.17 4.47 -6.23
N ALA A 119 8.34 5.49 -6.25
CA ALA A 119 8.63 6.75 -6.88
C ALA A 119 8.22 7.87 -5.94
N MET A 120 9.08 8.87 -5.81
CA MET A 120 8.81 10.13 -5.13
C MET A 120 8.56 11.19 -6.18
N GLY A 121 7.54 12.02 -6.00
CA GLY A 121 7.23 13.10 -6.93
C GLY A 121 6.71 12.60 -8.28
N ALA A 122 6.07 11.42 -8.32
CA ALA A 122 5.52 10.91 -9.56
C ALA A 122 4.38 11.82 -10.05
N THR A 123 4.46 12.23 -11.32
CA THR A 123 3.42 13.01 -12.01
C THR A 123 2.41 12.15 -12.74
N ASP A 124 2.74 10.87 -12.96
CA ASP A 124 1.91 9.88 -13.61
C ASP A 124 1.45 8.80 -12.62
N VAL A 125 0.65 7.86 -13.15
CA VAL A 125 0.24 6.66 -12.43
C VAL A 125 1.19 5.52 -12.83
N TRP A 126 2.49 5.66 -12.53
CA TRP A 126 3.52 4.70 -12.96
C TRP A 126 3.21 3.24 -12.60
N TRP A 127 2.52 3.01 -11.47
CA TRP A 127 2.11 1.67 -11.01
C TRP A 127 1.01 1.04 -11.87
N ALA A 128 0.44 1.76 -12.83
CA ALA A 128 -0.49 1.25 -13.84
C ALA A 128 0.18 0.50 -14.99
N ASP A 129 1.51 0.39 -15.01
CA ASP A 129 2.21 -0.40 -16.02
C ASP A 129 1.77 -1.88 -15.96
N PRO A 130 1.30 -2.47 -17.08
CA PRO A 130 0.85 -3.86 -17.13
C PRO A 130 1.87 -4.89 -16.62
N GLN A 131 3.16 -4.55 -16.58
CA GLN A 131 4.20 -5.42 -16.04
C GLN A 131 4.00 -5.73 -14.54
N PHE A 132 3.30 -4.88 -13.80
CA PHE A 132 3.07 -5.07 -12.37
C PHE A 132 1.87 -5.97 -12.05
N CYS A 133 0.90 -6.09 -12.96
CA CYS A 133 -0.34 -6.84 -12.71
C CYS A 133 -0.14 -8.30 -12.27
N PRO A 134 0.80 -9.09 -12.83
CA PRO A 134 1.00 -10.48 -12.41
C PRO A 134 1.38 -10.65 -10.93
N THR A 135 1.97 -9.63 -10.31
CA THR A 135 2.43 -9.69 -8.91
C THR A 135 1.55 -8.85 -7.98
N TRP A 136 1.17 -7.62 -8.39
CA TRP A 136 0.48 -6.67 -7.52
C TRP A 136 -1.01 -6.47 -7.85
N GLY A 137 -1.56 -7.16 -8.86
CA GLY A 137 -2.95 -6.95 -9.29
C GLY A 137 -4.02 -7.10 -8.20
N ALA A 138 -3.73 -7.82 -7.11
CA ALA A 138 -4.64 -7.93 -5.97
C ALA A 138 -4.75 -6.64 -5.13
N VAL A 139 -3.72 -5.78 -5.15
CA VAL A 139 -3.69 -4.50 -4.42
C VAL A 139 -3.78 -3.28 -5.34
N ILE A 140 -3.64 -3.51 -6.64
CA ILE A 140 -3.95 -2.57 -7.73
C ILE A 140 -4.81 -3.29 -8.78
N PRO A 141 -6.08 -3.65 -8.48
CA PRO A 141 -7.09 -3.81 -9.54
C PRO A 141 -7.30 -2.42 -10.15
N GLU A 142 -8.43 -1.91 -10.58
CA GLU A 142 -8.55 -0.55 -11.19
C GLU A 142 -7.72 -0.24 -12.47
N VAL A 143 -6.44 -0.61 -12.56
CA VAL A 143 -5.50 -0.60 -13.69
C VAL A 143 -5.11 -2.01 -14.12
N CYS A 144 -5.35 -3.00 -13.25
CA CYS A 144 -5.46 -4.41 -13.57
C CYS A 144 -6.95 -4.82 -13.48
#